data_AF-Q4RTI7-F1
#
_entry.id   AF-Q4RTI7-F1
#
_cell.length_a   1.000
_cell.length_b   1.000
_cell.length_c   1.000
_cell.angle_alpha   90.00
_cell.angle_beta   90.00
_cell.angle_gamma   90.00
#
_symmetry.space_group_name_H-M   'P 1'
#
loop_
_entity.id
_entity.type
_entity.pdbx_description
1 polymer ?
#
loop_
_entity_poly.entity_id
_entity_poly.type
_entity_poly.pdbx_seq_one_letter_code
_entity_poly.pdbx_strand_id
1 'polypeptide(L)' 'DLSENQVQAIPRKAFRGITSVKNLQLDSNHISCIEDGAFRALRDLEIL' A
#
# COMPACT_ATOMS: atom_id res chain seq x y z
N ASP A 1 4.45 8.25 2.78
CA ASP A 1 5.72 7.68 2.32
C ASP A 1 6.03 6.46 3.17
N LEU A 2 6.13 5.29 2.54
CA LEU A 2 6.56 4.04 3.17
C LEU A 2 7.80 3.47 2.46
N SER A 3 8.50 4.28 1.68
CA SER A 3 9.74 3.87 1.03
C SER A 3 10.81 3.52 2.06
N GLU A 4 11.77 2.68 1.67
CA GLU A 4 12.93 2.28 2.50
C GLU A 4 12.55 1.62 3.83
N ASN A 5 11.51 0.79 3.81
CA ASN A 5 11.06 0.03 4.97
C ASN A 5 11.29 -1.49 4.78
N GLN A 6 10.87 -2.27 5.77
CA GLN A 6 10.97 -3.73 5.76
C GLN A 6 9.61 -4.39 5.54
N VAL A 7 8.71 -3.75 4.77
CA VAL A 7 7.39 -4.33 4.48
C VAL A 7 7.59 -5.57 3.61
N GLN A 8 7.09 -6.71 4.09
CA GLN A 8 7.23 -8.01 3.41
C GLN A 8 5.93 -8.46 2.74
N ALA A 9 4.79 -8.05 3.26
CA ALA A 9 3.49 -8.39 2.71
C ALA A 9 2.50 -7.24 2.87
N ILE A 10 1.60 -7.09 1.90
CA ILE A 10 0.50 -6.13 1.96
C ILE A 10 -0.82 -6.90 1.99
N PRO A 11 -1.40 -7.13 3.18
CA PRO A 11 -2.68 -7.81 3.32
C PRO A 11 -3.84 -6.96 2.79
N ARG A 12 -4.96 -7.60 2.44
CA ARG A 12 -6.16 -6.97 1.86
C ARG A 12 -6.70 -5.81 2.70
N LYS A 13 -6.47 -5.85 4.02
CA LYS A 13 -6.97 -4.88 4.98
C LYS A 13 -5.92 -3.86 5.45
N ALA A 14 -4.71 -3.88 4.87
CA ALA A 14 -3.59 -3.01 5.28
C ALA A 14 -3.97 -1.53 5.32
N PHE A 15 -4.71 -1.06 4.31
CA PHE A 15 -5.12 0.34 4.18
C PHE A 15 -6.61 0.56 4.46
N ARG A 16 -7.27 -0.36 5.18
CA ARG A 16 -8.71 -0.26 5.44
C ARG A 16 -9.01 1.02 6.23
N GLY A 17 -9.92 1.84 5.68
CA GLY A 17 -10.34 3.10 6.30
C GLY A 17 -9.50 4.30 5.87
N ILE A 18 -8.41 4.07 5.14
CA ILE A 18 -7.61 5.14 4.52
C ILE A 18 -8.14 5.32 3.10
N THR A 19 -8.88 6.39 2.86
CA THR A 19 -9.47 6.65 1.53
C THR A 19 -8.81 7.80 0.79
N SER A 20 -8.17 8.72 1.52
CA SER A 20 -7.70 10.02 1.03
C SER A 20 -6.23 10.06 0.61
N VAL A 21 -5.53 8.92 0.57
CA VAL A 21 -4.12 8.88 0.16
C VAL A 21 -4.05 8.96 -1.35
N LYS A 22 -3.36 9.99 -1.84
CA LYS A 22 -3.10 10.20 -3.27
C LYS A 22 -1.80 9.59 -3.76
N ASN A 23 -0.76 9.63 -2.93
CA ASN A 23 0.57 9.15 -3.27
C ASN A 23 1.03 8.16 -2.20
N LEU A 24 1.29 6.92 -2.60
CA LEU A 24 1.74 5.86 -1.72
C LEU A 24 3.05 5.27 -2.25
N GLN A 25 4.19 5.74 -1.77
CA GLN A 25 5.47 5.15 -2.15
C GLN A 25 5.81 3.93 -1.31
N LEU A 26 6.15 2.83 -1.98
CA LEU A 26 6.54 1.54 -1.39
C LEU A 26 7.92 1.07 -1.88
N ASP A 27 8.67 1.94 -2.55
CA ASP A 27 10.00 1.65 -3.08
C ASP A 27 10.97 1.19 -1.98
N SER A 28 11.98 0.42 -2.37
CA SER A 28 13.02 -0.07 -1.44
C SER A 28 12.46 -0.83 -0.22
N ASN A 29 11.35 -1.54 -0.41
CA ASN A 29 10.83 -2.54 0.54
C ASN A 29 11.17 -3.97 0.12
N HIS A 30 10.77 -4.95 0.93
CA HIS A 30 11.01 -6.37 0.71
C HIS A 30 9.71 -7.12 0.41
N ILE A 31 8.79 -6.49 -0.33
CA ILE A 31 7.44 -7.01 -0.54
C ILE A 31 7.49 -8.26 -1.42
N SER A 32 7.14 -9.40 -0.84
CA SER A 32 7.07 -10.70 -1.52
C SER A 32 5.64 -11.15 -1.77
N CYS A 33 4.65 -10.55 -1.09
CA CYS A 33 3.25 -10.90 -1.23
C CYS A 33 2.34 -9.67 -1.17
N ILE A 34 1.41 -9.55 -2.11
CA ILE A 34 0.34 -8.55 -2.09
C ILE A 34 -0.98 -9.31 -2.26
N GLU A 35 -1.86 -9.22 -1.28
CA GLU A 35 -3.17 -9.87 -1.35
C GLU A 35 -4.11 -9.13 -2.32
N ASP A 36 -5.01 -9.87 -2.97
CA ASP A 36 -6.00 -9.26 -3.86
C ASP A 36 -6.86 -8.22 -3.13
N GLY A 37 -6.96 -7.04 -3.75
CA GLY A 37 -7.69 -5.91 -3.20
C GLY A 37 -7.02 -5.21 -2.02
N ALA A 38 -5.72 -5.42 -1.75
CA ALA A 38 -4.92 -4.66 -0.77
C ALA A 38 -5.10 -3.14 -0.87
N PHE A 39 -5.15 -2.60 -2.09
CA PHE A 39 -5.29 -1.17 -2.35
C PHE A 39 -6.75 -0.72 -2.58
N ARG A 40 -7.73 -1.62 -2.46
CA ARG A 40 -9.15 -1.31 -2.80
C ARG A 40 -9.73 -0.17 -1.95
N ALA A 41 -9.20 0.04 -0.75
CA ALA A 41 -9.64 1.12 0.14
C ALA A 41 -9.13 2.51 -0.30
N LEU A 42 -8.01 2.56 -1.03
CA LEU A 42 -7.33 3.80 -1.46
C LEU A 42 -8.02 4.38 -2.70
N ARG A 43 -9.22 4.95 -2.52
CA ARG A 43 -10.06 5.44 -3.64
C ARG A 43 -9.47 6.65 -4.35
N ASP A 44 -8.74 7.49 -3.61
CA ASP A 44 -8.16 8.72 -4.13
C ASP A 44 -6.71 8.52 -4.60
N LEU A 45 -6.24 7.27 -4.71
CA LEU A 45 -4.85 6.97 -5.10
C LEU A 45 -4.61 7.33 -6.56
N GLU A 46 -3.63 8.20 -6.77
CA GLU A 46 -3.18 8.69 -8.08
C GLU A 46 -1.82 8.09 -8.43
N ILE A 47 -0.93 7.94 -7.44
CA ILE A 47 0.44 7.43 -7.61
C ILE A 47 0.73 6.35 -6.56
N LEU A 48 1.25 5.22 -7.03
CA LEU A 48 1.71 4.08 -6.25
C LEU A 48 3.20 3.84 -6.55
#